data_AF-A0A532EUF8-F1
#
_entry.id   AF-A0A532EUF8-F1
#
_cell.length_a   1.000
_cell.length_b   1.000
_cell.length_c   1.000
_cell.angle_alpha   90.00
_cell.angle_beta   90.00
_cell.angle_gamma   90.00
#
_symmetry.space_group_name_H-M   'P 1'
#
loop_
_entity.id
_entity.type
_entity.pdbx_description
1 polymer ?
#
loop_
_entity_poly.entity_id
_entity_poly.type
_entity_poly.pdbx_seq_one_letter_code
_entity_poly.pdbx_strand_id
1 'polypeptide(L)'
;PATVRSEMSTFLEIVEKHYGKKPIIYTSVDFFEDNGLSGFPGYPYWLRSVAGHPRQKYGSHPFTFWQYTGTGVVPGMAGNADINVFNGSEAAWKKWLRQNTR
;
A
#
# COMPACT_ATOMS: atom_id res chain seq x y z
N PRO A 1 -8.57 5.01 15.04
CA PRO A 1 -9.76 4.75 15.87
C PRO A 1 -10.30 3.31 15.77
N ALA A 2 -11.05 2.85 16.78
CA ALA A 2 -11.63 1.50 16.79
C ALA A 2 -12.61 1.27 15.62
N THR A 3 -13.45 2.26 15.29
CA THR A 3 -14.40 2.19 14.17
C THR A 3 -13.71 1.96 12.84
N VAL A 4 -12.65 2.73 12.52
CA VAL A 4 -11.90 2.56 11.27
C VAL A 4 -11.39 1.14 11.13
N ARG A 5 -10.83 0.56 12.19
CA ARG A 5 -10.34 -0.81 12.14
C ARG A 5 -11.47 -1.83 11.97
N SER A 6 -12.60 -1.63 12.63
CA SER A 6 -13.78 -2.50 12.48
C SER A 6 -14.28 -2.52 11.04
N GLU A 7 -14.50 -1.35 10.45
CA GLU A 7 -14.97 -1.23 9.07
C GLU A 7 -13.95 -1.77 8.06
N MET A 8 -12.66 -1.53 8.30
CA MET A 8 -11.58 -2.10 7.49
C MET A 8 -11.59 -3.63 7.56
N SER A 9 -11.72 -4.25 8.73
CA SER A 9 -11.80 -5.71 8.83
C SER A 9 -12.95 -6.26 8.01
N THR A 10 -14.15 -5.69 8.16
CA THR A 10 -15.33 -6.10 7.38
C THR A 10 -15.10 -5.94 5.89
N PHE A 11 -14.57 -4.80 5.44
CA PHE A 11 -14.32 -4.57 4.02
C PHE A 11 -13.27 -5.54 3.45
N LEU A 12 -12.14 -5.71 4.15
CA LEU A 12 -11.05 -6.58 3.73
C LEU A 12 -11.52 -8.03 3.60
N GLU A 13 -12.31 -8.53 4.57
CA GLU A 13 -12.89 -9.88 4.53
C GLU A 13 -13.86 -10.06 3.36
N ILE A 14 -14.74 -9.08 3.11
CA ILE A 14 -15.70 -9.15 1.99
C ILE A 14 -14.97 -9.16 0.65
N VAL A 15 -14.00 -8.28 0.47
CA VAL A 15 -13.25 -8.17 -0.80
C VAL A 15 -12.38 -9.42 -1.00
N GLU A 16 -11.70 -9.91 0.04
CA GLU A 16 -10.90 -11.14 -0.05
C GLU A 16 -11.79 -12.35 -0.41
N LYS A 17 -12.96 -12.48 0.22
CA LYS A 17 -13.91 -13.55 -0.08
C LYS A 17 -14.44 -13.46 -1.50
N HIS A 18 -14.73 -12.26 -2.00
CA HIS A 18 -15.30 -12.09 -3.34
C HIS A 18 -14.27 -12.36 -4.45
N TYR A 19 -13.07 -11.82 -4.31
CA TYR A 19 -12.04 -11.90 -5.36
C TYR A 19 -11.06 -13.07 -5.18
N GLY A 20 -11.08 -13.75 -4.03
CA GLY A 20 -10.12 -14.82 -3.71
C GLY A 20 -8.68 -14.33 -3.55
N LYS A 21 -8.50 -13.02 -3.29
CA LYS A 21 -7.18 -12.36 -3.23
C LYS A 21 -7.12 -11.41 -2.05
N LYS A 22 -5.98 -11.38 -1.37
CA LYS A 22 -5.71 -10.41 -0.31
C LYS A 22 -5.71 -8.99 -0.87
N PRO A 23 -6.57 -8.08 -0.37
CA PRO A 23 -6.53 -6.67 -0.74
C PRO A 23 -5.21 -6.01 -0.32
N ILE A 24 -4.81 -4.96 -1.05
CA ILE A 24 -3.68 -4.11 -0.68
C ILE A 24 -4.19 -2.92 0.12
N ILE A 25 -3.58 -2.66 1.28
CA ILE A 25 -3.92 -1.51 2.12
C ILE A 25 -3.06 -0.31 1.70
N TYR A 26 -3.70 0.71 1.13
CA TYR A 26 -3.08 2.01 0.87
C TYR A 26 -3.36 3.00 2.01
N THR A 27 -2.34 3.76 2.43
CA THR A 27 -2.50 4.75 3.51
C THR A 27 -1.41 5.83 3.50
N SER A 28 -1.73 7.00 4.07
CA SER A 28 -0.75 8.00 4.49
C SER A 28 -0.16 7.69 5.86
N VAL A 29 0.90 8.41 6.23
CA VAL A 29 1.63 8.26 7.50
C VAL A 29 0.69 8.51 8.67
N ASP A 30 0.08 9.70 8.73
CA ASP A 30 -0.79 10.11 9.84
C ASP A 30 -1.98 9.16 9.98
N PHE A 31 -2.64 8.79 8.87
CA PHE A 31 -3.77 7.87 8.92
C PHE A 31 -3.38 6.47 9.40
N PHE A 32 -2.19 5.99 9.05
CA PHE A 32 -1.67 4.71 9.51
C PHE A 32 -1.47 4.72 11.03
N GLU A 33 -0.84 5.78 11.55
CA GLU A 33 -0.52 5.93 12.97
C GLU A 33 -1.79 6.16 13.80
N ASP A 34 -2.60 7.15 13.43
CA ASP A 34 -3.83 7.53 14.15
C ASP A 34 -4.83 6.37 14.23
N ASN A 35 -4.83 5.48 13.23
CA ASN A 35 -5.73 4.34 13.18
C ASN A 35 -5.12 3.03 13.67
N GLY A 36 -3.83 2.98 13.97
CA GLY A 36 -3.16 1.75 14.39
C GLY A 36 -3.23 0.68 13.32
N LEU A 37 -2.98 1.04 12.06
CA LEU A 37 -3.10 0.13 10.93
C LEU A 37 -2.02 -0.96 10.93
N SER A 38 -0.94 -0.80 11.70
CA SER A 38 0.02 -1.88 11.96
C SER A 38 -0.63 -3.17 12.51
N GLY A 39 -1.84 -3.07 13.06
CA GLY A 39 -2.65 -4.19 13.55
C GLY A 39 -3.29 -5.09 12.48
N PHE A 40 -3.06 -4.87 11.18
CA PHE A 40 -3.52 -5.76 10.11
C PHE A 40 -2.35 -6.53 9.48
N PRO A 41 -1.77 -7.52 10.20
CA PRO A 41 -0.68 -8.32 9.67
C PRO A 41 -1.14 -9.20 8.51
N GLY A 42 -0.23 -9.52 7.60
CA GLY A 42 -0.49 -10.46 6.50
C GLY A 42 -1.20 -9.87 5.29
N TYR A 43 -1.58 -8.60 5.31
CA TYR A 43 -1.97 -7.84 4.12
C TYR A 43 -0.75 -7.13 3.50
N PRO A 44 -0.67 -7.04 2.16
CA PRO A 44 0.31 -6.17 1.50
C PRO A 44 -0.04 -4.69 1.71
N TYR A 45 0.99 -3.86 1.90
CA TYR A 45 0.84 -2.41 2.10
C TYR A 45 1.38 -1.60 0.93
N TRP A 46 0.62 -0.57 0.57
CA TRP A 46 1.03 0.49 -0.34
C TRP A 46 1.13 1.80 0.45
N LEU A 47 2.34 2.11 0.90
CA LEU A 47 2.56 3.25 1.80
C LEU A 47 2.81 4.52 1.01
N ARG A 48 2.06 5.58 1.32
CA ARG A 48 2.37 6.93 0.82
C ARG A 48 3.38 7.59 1.74
N SER A 49 4.53 7.98 1.19
CA SER A 49 5.53 8.76 1.89
C SER A 49 6.28 9.65 0.92
N VAL A 50 5.82 10.89 0.79
CA VAL A 50 6.40 11.87 -0.14
C VAL A 50 7.51 12.71 0.48
N ALA A 51 7.64 12.68 1.81
CA ALA A 51 8.61 13.45 2.58
C ALA A 51 9.81 12.63 3.09
N GLY A 52 9.92 11.35 2.71
CA GLY A 52 11.00 10.47 3.14
C GLY A 52 10.76 9.01 2.76
N HIS A 53 11.75 8.15 3.01
CA HIS A 53 11.63 6.72 2.72
C HIS A 53 10.65 6.04 3.71
N PRO A 54 9.84 5.04 3.31
CA PRO A 54 8.89 4.40 4.20
C PRO A 54 9.52 3.83 5.49
N ARG A 55 10.75 3.31 5.43
CA ARG A 55 11.49 2.87 6.64
C ARG A 55 11.71 3.96 7.69
N GLN A 56 11.74 5.23 7.27
CA GLN A 56 11.88 6.38 8.18
C GLN A 56 10.53 6.83 8.73
N LYS A 57 9.44 6.67 7.96
CA LYS A 57 8.10 7.17 8.31
C LYS A 57 7.18 6.12 8.95
N TYR A 58 7.44 4.84 8.73
CA TYR A 58 6.63 3.71 9.22
C TYR A 58 7.48 2.68 9.99
N GLY A 59 8.74 3.00 10.30
CA GLY A 59 9.67 2.11 10.99
C GLY A 59 9.98 0.83 10.20
N SER A 60 9.97 -0.31 10.88
CA SER A 60 10.23 -1.63 10.28
C SER A 60 9.00 -2.27 9.64
N HIS A 61 7.86 -1.58 9.57
CA HIS A 61 6.65 -2.15 8.99
C HIS A 61 6.86 -2.52 7.51
N PRO A 62 6.49 -3.75 7.09
CA PRO A 62 6.69 -4.19 5.72
C PRO A 62 5.79 -3.41 4.77
N PHE A 63 6.29 -3.17 3.55
CA PHE A 63 5.50 -2.59 2.47
C PHE A 63 5.83 -3.26 1.14
N THR A 64 4.82 -3.33 0.27
CA THR A 64 4.92 -3.89 -1.08
C THR A 64 5.10 -2.78 -2.11
N PHE A 65 4.39 -1.67 -1.93
CA PHE A 65 4.47 -0.50 -2.81
C PHE A 65 4.73 0.76 -2.01
N TRP A 66 5.41 1.72 -2.64
CA TRP A 66 5.67 3.03 -2.09
C TRP A 66 5.24 4.11 -3.08
N GLN A 67 4.30 4.96 -2.68
CA GLN A 67 4.04 6.23 -3.37
C GLN A 67 5.03 7.28 -2.87
N TYR A 68 6.00 7.64 -3.71
CA TYR A 68 7.11 8.52 -3.32
C TYR A 68 6.92 9.97 -3.76
N THR A 69 5.97 10.24 -4.66
CA THR A 69 5.57 11.59 -5.04
C THR A 69 4.12 11.62 -5.47
N GLY A 70 3.45 12.75 -5.23
CA GLY A 70 2.14 13.08 -5.82
C GLY A 70 2.18 14.29 -6.75
N THR A 71 3.39 14.73 -7.10
CA THR A 71 3.64 15.86 -8.01
C THR A 71 4.65 15.46 -9.07
N GLY A 72 4.70 14.17 -9.42
CA GLY A 72 5.56 13.66 -10.47
C GLY A 72 5.09 14.12 -11.84
N VAL A 73 6.02 14.15 -12.81
CA VAL A 73 5.71 14.41 -14.21
C VAL A 73 5.99 13.15 -15.01
N VAL A 74 5.00 12.67 -15.74
CA VAL A 74 5.10 11.48 -16.59
C VAL A 74 4.89 11.89 -18.04
N PRO A 75 5.85 11.62 -18.95
CA PRO A 75 5.68 11.92 -20.37
C PRO A 75 4.38 11.33 -20.93
N GLY A 76 3.57 12.15 -21.58
CA GLY A 76 2.27 11.75 -22.12
C GLY A 76 1.08 11.92 -21.15
N MET A 77 1.32 12.36 -19.91
CA MET A 77 0.27 12.72 -18.96
C MET A 77 0.30 14.22 -18.67
N ALA A 78 -0.87 14.87 -18.70
CA ALA A 78 -1.01 16.26 -18.29
C ALA A 78 -1.20 16.37 -16.77
N GLY A 79 -0.53 17.35 -16.15
CA GLY A 79 -0.64 17.60 -14.72
C GLY A 79 0.23 16.69 -13.85
N ASN A 80 -0.03 16.73 -12.55
CA ASN A 80 0.71 15.99 -11.55
C ASN A 80 0.31 14.51 -11.52
N ALA A 81 1.31 13.65 -11.35
CA ALA A 81 1.15 12.21 -11.23
C ALA A 81 1.64 11.70 -9.87
N ASP A 82 0.89 10.74 -9.33
CA ASP A 82 1.38 9.87 -8.28
C ASP A 82 2.35 8.86 -8.87
N ILE A 83 3.62 8.88 -8.46
CA ILE A 83 4.62 7.91 -8.91
C ILE A 83 4.97 6.96 -7.78
N ASN A 84 5.04 5.68 -8.14
CA ASN A 84 5.10 4.57 -7.22
C ASN A 84 6.22 3.62 -7.61
N VAL A 85 6.78 2.93 -6.62
CA VAL A 85 7.75 1.84 -6.83
C VAL A 85 7.32 0.58 -6.10
N PHE A 86 7.64 -0.57 -6.68
CA PHE A 86 7.55 -1.87 -6.02
C PHE A 86 8.78 -2.08 -5.13
N ASN A 87 8.57 -2.57 -3.92
CA ASN A 87 9.66 -2.87 -2.98
C ASN A 87 10.32 -4.22 -3.32
N GLY A 88 11.15 -4.24 -4.35
CA GLY A 88 11.91 -5.42 -4.74
C GLY A 88 12.55 -5.32 -6.13
N SER A 89 13.24 -6.39 -6.52
CA SER A 89 13.82 -6.49 -7.86
C SER A 89 12.79 -6.83 -8.93
N GLU A 90 13.16 -6.70 -10.21
CA GLU A 90 12.31 -7.12 -11.33
C GLU A 90 11.90 -8.61 -11.25
N ALA A 91 12.81 -9.48 -10.80
CA ALA A 91 12.51 -10.90 -10.61
C ALA A 91 11.44 -11.09 -9.51
N ALA A 92 11.53 -10.33 -8.42
CA ALA A 92 10.52 -10.32 -7.36
C ALA A 92 9.18 -9.79 -7.86
N TRP A 93 9.19 -8.73 -8.67
CA TRP A 93 7.99 -8.18 -9.33
C TRP A 93 7.30 -9.23 -10.21
N LYS A 94 8.04 -9.89 -11.11
CA LYS A 94 7.50 -10.96 -11.97
C LYS A 94 6.92 -12.11 -11.16
N LYS A 95 7.54 -12.47 -10.03
CA LYS A 95 7.01 -13.47 -9.10
C LYS A 95 5.69 -13.00 -8.47
N TRP A 96 5.65 -11.77 -7.96
CA TRP A 96 4.46 -11.19 -7.35
C TRP A 96 3.29 -11.13 -8.34
N LEU A 97 3.52 -10.71 -9.59
CA LEU A 97 2.50 -10.70 -10.64
C LEU A 97 1.89 -12.09 -10.87
N ARG A 98 2.72 -13.13 -11.04
CA ARG A 98 2.22 -14.51 -11.25
C ARG A 98 1.33 -14.99 -10.11
N GLN A 99 1.60 -14.55 -8.88
CA GLN A 99 0.84 -14.92 -7.69
C GLN A 99 -0.47 -14.15 -7.55
N ASN A 100 -0.60 -12.96 -8.15
CA ASN A 100 -1.72 -12.05 -7.91
C ASN A 100 -2.57 -11.74 -9.16
N THR A 101 -2.17 -12.15 -10.37
CA THR A 101 -2.93 -11.88 -11.60
C THR A 101 -3.98 -12.95 -11.96
N ARG A 102 -3.85 -14.19 -11.48
CA ARG A 102 -4.79 -15.29 -11.81
C ARG A 102 -6.04 -15.28 -10.98
#